data_AF-A0A9E1GLB4-F1
#
_entry.id   AF-A0A9E1GLB4-F1
#
_cell.length_a   1.000
_cell.length_b   1.000
_cell.length_c   1.000
_cell.angle_alpha   90.00
_cell.angle_beta   90.00
_cell.angle_gamma   90.00
#
_symmetry.space_group_name_H-M   'P 1'
#
loop_
_entity.id
_entity.type
_entity.pdbx_description
1 polymer ?
#
loop_
_entity_poly.entity_id
_entity_poly.type
_entity_poly.pdbx_seq_one_letter_code
_entity_poly.pdbx_strand_id
1 'polypeptide(L)' 'ETGHRKGKAVSKPEWVWNLTHQAHALGIPVFMKEDLLPIMGEAQMVQEFPPAFYRVLEEQKTWRK' A
#
# COMPACT_ATOMS: atom_id res chain seq x y z
N GLU A 1 -1.41 22.48 1.57
CA GLU A 1 -2.61 21.65 1.34
C GLU A 1 -2.92 21.65 -0.15
N THR A 2 -2.95 20.51 -0.81
CA THR A 2 -3.36 20.45 -2.23
C THR A 2 -4.56 19.55 -2.38
N GLY A 3 -5.73 20.19 -2.24
CA GLY A 3 -6.75 20.26 -3.29
C GLY A 3 -7.17 18.94 -3.92
N HIS A 4 -8.34 18.48 -3.50
CA HIS A 4 -9.18 17.47 -4.14
C HIS A 4 -9.53 17.87 -5.59
N ARG A 5 -8.61 17.65 -6.54
CA ARG A 5 -8.88 17.83 -7.98
C ARG A 5 -9.70 16.64 -8.50
N LYS A 6 -10.95 16.90 -8.90
CA LYS A 6 -11.76 15.97 -9.70
C LYS A 6 -11.13 15.84 -11.09
N GLY A 7 -10.83 14.62 -11.51
CA GLY A 7 -10.11 14.32 -12.75
C GLY A 7 -8.81 13.53 -12.57
N LYS A 8 -8.56 12.90 -11.40
CA LYS A 8 -7.45 11.94 -11.24
C LYS A 8 -7.57 10.89 -12.35
N ALA A 9 -6.49 10.70 -13.11
CA ALA A 9 -6.37 9.61 -14.07
C ALA A 9 -6.84 8.31 -13.39
N VAL A 10 -7.81 7.63 -13.98
CA VAL A 10 -8.23 6.31 -13.51
C VAL A 10 -7.03 5.40 -13.74
N SER A 11 -6.21 5.20 -12.72
CA SER A 11 -5.12 4.23 -12.77
C SER A 11 -5.75 2.89 -13.10
N LYS A 12 -5.33 2.26 -14.21
CA LYS A 12 -5.77 0.91 -14.51
C LYS A 12 -5.10 -0.05 -13.53
N PRO A 13 -5.80 -1.11 -13.06
CA PRO A 13 -5.20 -2.09 -12.15
C PRO A 13 -3.88 -2.66 -12.70
N GLU A 14 -3.80 -2.88 -14.01
CA GLU A 14 -2.61 -3.37 -14.71
C GLU A 14 -1.35 -2.51 -14.49
N TRP A 15 -1.49 -1.18 -14.36
CA TRP A 15 -0.37 -0.29 -14.11
C TRP A 15 0.13 -0.41 -12.68
N VAL A 16 -0.80 -0.51 -11.73
CA VAL A 16 -0.48 -0.71 -10.31
C VAL A 16 0.27 -2.03 -10.17
N TRP A 17 -0.25 -3.10 -10.78
CA TRP A 17 0.43 -4.40 -10.78
C TRP A 17 1.82 -4.32 -11.38
N ASN A 18 2.00 -3.71 -12.55
CA ASN A 18 3.31 -3.63 -13.19
C ASN A 18 4.35 -2.90 -12.31
N LEU A 19 3.94 -1.82 -11.63
CA LEU A 19 4.80 -1.10 -10.69
C LEU A 19 5.15 -1.96 -9.47
N THR A 20 4.16 -2.65 -8.89
CA THR A 20 4.38 -3.55 -7.76
C THR A 20 5.35 -4.68 -8.13
N HIS A 21 5.18 -5.30 -9.30
CA HIS A 21 6.09 -6.36 -9.76
C HIS A 21 7.53 -5.84 -9.95
N GLN A 22 7.71 -4.65 -10.51
CA GLN A 22 9.04 -4.04 -10.67
C GLN A 22 9.67 -3.70 -9.33
N ALA A 23 8.91 -3.15 -8.38
CA ALA A 23 9.39 -2.87 -7.03
C ALA A 23 9.84 -4.16 -6.34
N HIS A 24 9.04 -5.23 -6.40
CA HIS A 24 9.39 -6.51 -5.82
C HIS A 24 10.61 -7.15 -6.48
N ALA A 25 10.76 -7.03 -7.81
CA ALA A 25 11.95 -7.49 -8.52
C ALA A 25 13.24 -6.77 -8.07
N LEU A 26 13.12 -5.55 -7.56
CA LEU A 26 14.21 -4.75 -6.98
C LEU A 26 14.32 -4.89 -5.45
N GLY A 27 13.49 -5.73 -4.82
CA GLY A 27 13.45 -5.89 -3.36
C GLY A 27 12.93 -4.66 -2.60
N ILE A 28 12.19 -3.78 -3.29
CA ILE A 28 11.60 -2.57 -2.70
C ILE A 28 10.21 -2.92 -2.16
N PRO A 29 9.95 -2.72 -0.85
CA PRO A 29 8.63 -2.99 -0.28
C PRO A 29 7.59 -2.00 -0.80
N VAL A 30 6.37 -2.48 -1.01
CA VAL A 30 5.26 -1.69 -1.57
C VAL A 30 4.19 -1.40 -0.53
N PHE A 31 3.76 -0.13 -0.49
CA PHE A 31 2.61 0.30 0.30
C PHE A 31 1.58 1.00 -0.61
N MET A 32 0.45 0.34 -0.84
CA MET A 32 -0.66 0.90 -1.63
C MET A 32 -1.52 1.83 -0.77
N LYS A 33 -1.79 3.03 -1.29
CA LYS A 33 -2.64 4.02 -0.63
C LYS A 33 -4.12 3.66 -0.77
N GLU A 34 -4.95 3.99 0.22
CA GLU A 34 -6.42 3.84 0.23
C GLU A 34 -7.13 4.37 -1.04
N ASP A 35 -6.57 5.40 -1.70
CA ASP A 35 -7.09 5.94 -2.96
C ASP A 35 -7.16 4.88 -4.09
N LEU A 36 -6.43 3.76 -3.96
CA LEU A 36 -6.45 2.64 -4.90
C LEU A 36 -7.56 1.61 -4.60
N LEU A 37 -8.26 1.70 -3.47
CA LEU A 37 -9.33 0.76 -3.10
C LEU A 37 -10.42 0.63 -4.18
N PRO A 38 -10.94 1.71 -4.80
CA PRO A 38 -11.96 1.58 -5.84
C PRO A 38 -11.45 0.89 -7.13
N ILE A 39 -10.14 0.76 -7.28
CA ILE A 39 -9.47 0.25 -8.49
C ILE A 39 -9.01 -1.20 -8.26
N MET A 40 -8.35 -1.47 -7.14
CA MET A 40 -7.74 -2.75 -6.82
C MET A 40 -8.70 -3.67 -6.05
N GLY A 41 -9.59 -3.09 -5.25
CA GLY A 41 -10.36 -3.82 -4.25
C GLY A 41 -9.53 -4.18 -3.02
N GLU A 42 -10.22 -4.40 -1.89
CA GLU A 42 -9.59 -4.65 -0.58
C GLU A 42 -8.65 -5.87 -0.60
N ALA A 43 -9.08 -6.97 -1.23
CA ALA A 43 -8.33 -8.22 -1.29
C ALA A 43 -7.02 -8.14 -2.08
N GLN A 44 -6.79 -7.06 -2.84
CA GLN A 44 -5.60 -6.88 -3.68
C GLN A 44 -4.70 -5.75 -3.19
N MET A 45 -5.04 -5.12 -2.06
CA MET A 45 -4.21 -4.10 -1.45
C MET A 45 -2.96 -4.72 -0.83
N VAL A 46 -1.79 -4.15 -1.15
CA VAL A 46 -0.50 -4.55 -0.59
C VAL A 46 -0.01 -3.49 0.39
N GLN A 47 0.36 -3.91 1.60
CA GLN A 47 0.93 -3.05 2.65
C GLN A 47 2.12 -3.76 3.30
N GLU A 48 3.29 -3.62 2.68
CA GLU A 48 4.54 -4.18 3.19
C GLU A 48 5.26 -3.13 4.03
N PHE A 49 5.42 -3.42 5.31
CA PHE A 49 6.14 -2.54 6.23
C PHE A 49 7.56 -3.03 6.48
N PRO A 50 8.50 -2.14 6.86
CA PRO A 50 9.81 -2.57 7.32
C PRO A 50 9.70 -3.54 8.52
N PRO A 51 10.62 -4.51 8.66
CA PRO A 51 10.64 -5.44 9.79
C PRO A 51 10.58 -4.78 11.18
N ALA A 52 11.23 -3.61 11.32
CA ALA A 52 11.20 -2.83 12.55
C ALA A 52 9.78 -2.40 12.95
N PHE A 53 8.91 -2.14 11.98
CA PHE A 53 7.52 -1.75 12.23
C PHE A 53 6.70 -2.92 12.77
N TYR A 54 6.89 -4.13 12.22
CA TYR A 54 6.24 -5.33 12.76
C TYR A 54 6.61 -5.59 14.22
N ARG A 55 7.87 -5.33 14.62
CA ARG A 55 8.29 -5.44 16.02
C ARG A 55 7.51 -4.51 16.95
N VAL A 56 7.34 -3.25 16.55
CA VAL A 56 6.53 -2.27 17.30
C VAL A 56 5.07 -2.72 17.39
N LEU A 57 4.51 -3.28 16.31
CA LEU A 57 3.14 -3.82 16.32
C LEU A 57 2.99 -5.00 17.29
N GLU A 58 3.94 -5.92 17.32
CA GLU A 58 3.92 -7.04 18.28
C GLU A 58 4.05 -6.54 19.73
N GLU A 59 4.95 -5.60 19.99
CA GLU A 59 5.06 -4.97 21.32
C GLU A 59 3.73 -4.32 21.70
N GLN A 60 3.12 -3.48 20.85
CA GLN A 60 1.82 -2.85 21.14
C GLN A 60 0.69 -3.85 21.44
N LYS A 61 0.65 -5.02 20.77
CA LYS A 61 -0.33 -6.08 21.09
C LYS A 61 -0.19 -6.58 22.53
N THR A 62 1.03 -6.61 23.07
CA THR A 62 1.29 -7.03 24.46
C THR A 62 0.84 -5.99 25.48
N TRP A 63 0.85 -4.69 25.15
CA TRP A 63 0.37 -3.61 26.02
C TRP A 63 -1.16 -3.47 26.05
N ARG A 64 -1.87 -4.01 25.05
CA ARG A 64 -3.35 -3.99 25.00
C ARG A 64 -4.00 -5.20 25.69
N LYS A 65 -3.21 -6.07 26.34
CA LYS A 65 -3.68 -7.11 27.26
C LYS A 65 -3.60 -6.60 28.69
#